data_AF-A0A964DCE8-F1
#
_entry.id   AF-A0A964DCE8-F1
#
_cell.length_a   1.000
_cell.length_b   1.000
_cell.length_c   1.000
_cell.angle_alpha   90.00
_cell.angle_beta   90.00
_cell.angle_gamma   90.00
#
_symmetry.space_group_name_H-M   'P 1'
#
loop_
_entity.id
_entity.type
_entity.pdbx_description
1 polymer ?
#
loop_
_entity_poly.entity_id
_entity_poly.type
_entity_poly.pdbx_seq_one_letter_code
_entity_poly.pdbx_strand_id
1 'polypeptide(L)'
;MIINSETDIENLTLKVMDFTESFVDTIHEPFLLVNGDLKIRYANKSFCDNFKVTPEETVGHLIYDIGKREWDIPKLRMLLDDILGFH
;
A
#
# COMPACT_ATOMS: atom_id res chain seq x y z
N MET A 1 0.56 -15.52 -15.96
CA MET A 1 -0.12 -16.70 -15.39
C MET A 1 -1.60 -16.53 -15.67
N ILE A 2 -2.26 -17.46 -16.37
CA ILE A 2 -3.71 -17.41 -16.60
C ILE A 2 -4.38 -18.22 -15.48
N ILE A 3 -5.38 -17.64 -14.83
CA ILE A 3 -5.97 -18.08 -13.56
C ILE A 3 -7.42 -18.47 -13.83
N ASN A 4 -7.82 -19.72 -13.55
CA ASN A 4 -9.12 -20.28 -13.93
C ASN A 4 -9.99 -20.74 -12.74
N SER A 5 -9.74 -20.27 -11.51
CA SER A 5 -10.70 -20.44 -10.40
C SER A 5 -10.53 -19.39 -9.29
N GLU A 6 -11.60 -19.14 -8.54
CA GLU A 6 -11.65 -18.17 -7.43
C GLU A 6 -10.63 -18.51 -6.32
N THR A 7 -10.40 -19.80 -6.09
CA THR A 7 -9.37 -20.34 -5.18
C THR A 7 -7.94 -20.06 -5.66
N ASP A 8 -7.72 -19.94 -6.97
CA ASP A 8 -6.41 -19.60 -7.52
C ASP A 8 -6.09 -18.10 -7.35
N ILE A 9 -7.12 -17.24 -7.24
CA ILE A 9 -6.93 -15.80 -6.95
C ILE A 9 -6.46 -15.61 -5.51
N GLU A 10 -7.11 -16.23 -4.52
CA GLU A 10 -6.69 -16.14 -3.10
C GLU A 10 -5.30 -16.73 -2.88
N ASN A 11 -5.02 -17.89 -3.47
CA ASN A 11 -3.68 -18.49 -3.38
C ASN A 11 -2.63 -17.68 -4.15
N LEU A 12 -3.01 -16.97 -5.23
CA LEU A 12 -2.12 -16.02 -5.88
C LEU A 12 -1.93 -14.77 -5.03
N THR A 13 -2.95 -14.27 -4.33
CA THR A 13 -2.80 -13.12 -3.42
C THR A 13 -1.83 -13.44 -2.29
N LEU A 14 -1.96 -14.61 -1.66
CA LEU A 14 -1.03 -15.08 -0.63
C LEU A 14 0.37 -15.34 -1.21
N LYS A 15 0.50 -15.96 -2.39
CA LYS A 15 1.80 -16.16 -3.05
C LYS A 15 2.43 -14.87 -3.53
N VAL A 16 1.65 -13.89 -3.99
CA VAL A 16 2.13 -12.56 -4.33
C VAL A 16 2.58 -11.87 -3.04
N MET A 17 1.87 -12.01 -1.92
CA MET A 17 2.30 -11.46 -0.63
C MET A 17 3.63 -12.06 -0.15
N ASP A 18 3.77 -13.39 -0.16
CA ASP A 18 5.03 -14.09 0.17
C ASP A 18 6.17 -13.75 -0.82
N PHE A 19 5.84 -13.62 -2.11
CA PHE A 19 6.79 -13.22 -3.15
C PHE A 19 7.14 -11.72 -3.06
N THR A 20 6.25 -10.88 -2.53
CA THR A 20 6.47 -9.45 -2.35
C THR A 20 7.24 -9.14 -1.07
N GLU A 21 7.14 -9.89 0.02
CA GLU A 21 8.02 -9.62 1.17
C GLU A 21 9.50 -9.78 0.80
N SER A 22 9.86 -10.85 0.07
CA SER A 22 11.26 -11.06 -0.31
C SER A 22 11.74 -10.16 -1.47
N PHE A 23 10.84 -9.62 -2.29
CA PHE A 23 11.18 -8.77 -3.43
C PHE A 23 11.11 -7.27 -3.09
N VAL A 24 10.12 -6.86 -2.30
CA VAL A 24 9.87 -5.45 -1.99
C VAL A 24 10.91 -4.89 -0.99
N ASP A 25 11.52 -5.73 -0.17
CA ASP A 25 12.69 -5.34 0.64
C ASP A 25 13.94 -5.06 -0.21
N THR A 26 14.00 -5.57 -1.45
CA THR A 26 15.08 -5.24 -2.40
C THR A 26 14.78 -3.99 -3.22
N ILE A 27 13.53 -3.49 -3.19
CA ILE A 27 13.15 -2.22 -3.84
C ILE A 27 13.61 -1.08 -2.95
N HIS A 28 14.61 -0.33 -3.43
CA HIS A 28 15.13 0.84 -2.74
C HIS A 28 14.19 2.04 -2.76
N GLU A 29 13.12 2.02 -3.56
CA GLU A 29 12.13 3.09 -3.62
C GLU A 29 11.02 2.92 -2.56
N PRO A 30 10.48 4.02 -1.98
CA PRO A 30 9.33 3.98 -1.10
C PRO A 30 8.09 3.35 -1.75
N PHE A 31 7.50 2.34 -1.10
CA PHE A 31 6.34 1.61 -1.60
C PHE A 31 5.27 1.38 -0.51
N LEU A 32 4.01 1.56 -0.89
CA LEU A 32 2.83 1.31 -0.06
C LEU A 32 1.82 0.41 -0.77
N LEU A 33 1.16 -0.46 -0.01
CA LEU A 33 -0.08 -1.12 -0.40
C LEU A 33 -1.24 -0.48 0.36
N VAL A 34 -2.25 -0.01 -0.35
CA VAL A 34 -3.43 0.66 0.22
C VAL A 34 -4.69 -0.06 -0.25
N ASN A 35 -5.66 -0.27 0.64
CA ASN A 35 -6.94 -0.89 0.28
C ASN A 35 -7.99 0.16 -0.14
N GLY A 36 -9.18 -0.29 -0.57
CA GLY A 36 -10.27 0.60 -1.01
C GLY A 36 -10.80 1.56 0.07
N ASP A 37 -10.57 1.28 1.35
CA ASP A 37 -10.88 2.20 2.47
C ASP A 37 -9.78 3.23 2.72
N LEU A 38 -8.78 3.31 1.83
CA LEU A 38 -7.60 4.15 1.93
C LEU A 38 -6.70 3.86 3.14
N LYS A 39 -6.83 2.66 3.72
CA LYS A 39 -5.97 2.19 4.80
C LYS A 39 -4.76 1.46 4.25
N ILE A 40 -3.61 1.74 4.83
CA ILE A 40 -2.36 1.07 4.46
C ILE A 40 -2.37 -0.37 4.98
N ARG A 41 -2.06 -1.31 4.10
CA ARG A 41 -1.93 -2.75 4.40
C ARG A 41 -0.49 -3.20 4.50
N TYR A 42 0.41 -2.51 3.81
CA TYR A 42 1.85 -2.78 3.85
C TYR A 42 2.62 -1.50 3.52
N ALA A 43 3.76 -1.33 4.18
CA ALA A 43 4.74 -0.29 3.89
C ALA A 43 6.13 -0.92 3.92
N ASN A 44 6.92 -0.71 2.86
CA ASN A 44 8.28 -1.25 2.84
C ASN A 44 9.22 -0.43 3.71
N LYS A 45 10.40 -0.98 4.00
CA LYS A 45 11.42 -0.29 4.80
C LYS A 45 11.82 1.06 4.21
N SER A 46 11.99 1.15 2.89
CA SER A 46 12.36 2.41 2.23
C SER A 46 11.33 3.52 2.45
N PHE A 47 10.04 3.19 2.45
CA PHE A 47 8.98 4.15 2.78
C PHE A 47 9.12 4.65 4.22
N CYS A 48 9.20 3.75 5.19
CA CYS A 48 9.37 4.10 6.59
C CYS A 48 10.61 4.97 6.82
N ASP A 49 11.74 4.62 6.18
CA ASP A 49 13.00 5.35 6.27
C ASP A 49 12.94 6.74 5.61
N ASN A 50 12.28 6.87 4.46
CA ASN A 50 12.18 8.13 3.72
C ASN A 50 11.23 9.12 4.40
N PHE A 51 10.08 8.64 4.87
CA PHE A 51 9.04 9.45 5.51
C PHE A 51 9.17 9.52 7.04
N LYS A 52 10.18 8.85 7.62
CA LYS A 52 10.50 8.87 9.05
C LYS A 52 9.31 8.44 9.93
N VAL A 53 8.64 7.36 9.53
CA VAL A 53 7.51 6.74 10.24
C VAL A 53 7.82 5.30 10.58
N THR A 54 7.17 4.73 11.59
CA THR A 54 7.29 3.29 11.88
C THR A 54 6.17 2.49 11.22
N PRO A 55 6.34 1.16 11.03
CA PRO A 55 5.25 0.30 10.57
C PRO A 55 3.99 0.38 11.43
N GLU A 56 4.14 0.52 12.76
CA GLU A 56 3.02 0.62 13.70
C GLU A 56 2.24 1.93 13.55
N GLU A 57 2.92 3.02 13.20
CA GLU A 57 2.30 4.32 12.90
C GLU A 57 1.68 4.37 11.49
N THR A 58 1.97 3.37 10.65
CA THR A 58 1.65 3.38 9.23
C THR A 58 0.59 2.36 8.87
N VAL A 59 0.80 1.08 9.19
CA VAL A 59 -0.07 -0.03 8.81
C VAL A 59 -1.39 0.05 9.59
N GLY A 60 -2.51 -0.08 8.88
CA GLY A 60 -3.86 0.02 9.44
C GLY A 60 -4.40 1.45 9.53
N HIS A 61 -3.55 2.47 9.37
CA HIS A 61 -3.93 3.87 9.35
C HIS A 61 -4.34 4.33 7.94
N LEU A 62 -5.12 5.42 7.88
CA LEU A 62 -5.43 6.08 6.61
C LEU A 62 -4.15 6.70 6.03
N ILE A 63 -3.99 6.63 4.71
CA ILE A 63 -2.85 7.27 4.03
C ILE A 63 -2.68 8.76 4.38
N TYR A 64 -3.79 9.44 4.67
CA TYR A 64 -3.80 10.87 5.04
C TYR A 64 -3.28 11.17 6.45
N ASP A 65 -3.24 10.18 7.33
CA ASP A 65 -2.83 10.37 8.72
C ASP A 65 -1.33 10.13 8.93
N ILE A 66 -0.62 9.71 7.87
CA ILE A 66 0.79 9.31 7.96
C ILE A 66 1.72 10.51 8.13
N GLY A 67 2.71 10.34 9.01
CA GLY A 67 3.70 11.35 9.34
C GLY A 67 3.04 12.61 9.89
N LYS A 68 3.36 13.77 9.31
CA LYS A 68 2.73 15.05 9.67
C LYS A 68 1.51 15.36 8.80
N ARG A 69 0.76 14.34 8.37
CA ARG A 69 -0.31 14.44 7.37
C ARG A 69 0.18 15.00 6.04
N GLU A 70 1.43 14.69 5.68
CA GLU A 70 2.05 15.21 4.45
C GLU A 70 1.37 14.68 3.18
N TRP A 71 0.63 13.58 3.32
CA TRP A 71 -0.18 12.96 2.29
C TRP A 71 -1.63 13.48 2.29
N ASP A 72 -2.03 14.26 3.29
CA ASP A 72 -3.33 14.94 3.33
C ASP A 72 -3.31 16.22 2.47
N ILE A 73 -3.02 16.05 1.17
CA ILE A 73 -3.03 17.15 0.21
C ILE A 73 -4.21 17.01 -0.75
N PRO A 74 -4.91 18.11 -1.10
CA PRO A 74 -6.10 18.05 -1.95
C PRO A 74 -5.87 17.34 -3.29
N LYS A 75 -4.71 17.59 -3.91
CA LYS A 75 -4.36 16.97 -5.19
C LYS A 75 -4.24 15.45 -5.10
N LEU A 76 -3.71 14.92 -4.00
CA LEU A 76 -3.60 13.47 -3.82
C LEU A 76 -4.97 12.84 -3.60
N ARG A 77 -5.82 13.47 -2.78
CA ARG A 77 -7.21 13.02 -2.56
C ARG A 77 -7.95 12.88 -3.89
N MET A 78 -7.89 13.92 -4.73
CA MET A 78 -8.50 13.88 -6.07
C MET A 78 -7.98 12.74 -6.95
N LEU A 79 -6.66 12.47 -6.93
CA LEU A 79 -6.07 11.39 -7.71
C LEU A 79 -6.51 10.01 -7.19
N LEU A 80 -6.60 9.84 -5.88
CA LEU A 80 -7.05 8.59 -5.27
C LEU A 80 -8.55 8.37 -5.52
N ASP A 81 -9.37 9.43 -5.43
CA ASP A 81 -10.80 9.36 -5.72
C ASP A 81 -11.04 8.95 -7.18
N ASP A 82 -10.29 9.51 -8.13
CA ASP A 82 -10.36 9.17 -9.56
C ASP A 82 -9.98 7.70 -9.83
N ILE A 83 -8.89 7.22 -9.21
CA ILE A 83 -8.45 5.82 -9.35
C ILE A 83 -9.46 4.84 -8.74
N LEU A 84 -10.08 5.21 -7.62
CA LEU A 84 -11.05 4.38 -6.91
C LEU A 84 -12.47 4.50 -7.49
N GLY A 85 -12.67 5.38 -8.47
CA GLY A 85 -13.97 5.62 -9.08
C GLY A 85 -14.99 6.26 -8.13
N PHE A 86 -14.52 6.97 -7.10
CA PHE A 86 -15.36 7.84 -6.29
C PHE A 86 -15.62 9.12 -7.10
N HIS A 87 -16.83 9.25 -7.65
CA HIS A 87 -17.30 10.45 -8.38
C HIS A 87 -18.33 11.21 -7.55
#